data_AF-A0A6G7XCP7-F1
#
_entry.id   AF-A0A6G7XCP7-F1
#
_cell.length_a   1.000
_cell.length_b   1.000
_cell.length_c   1.000
_cell.angle_alpha   90.00
_cell.angle_beta   90.00
_cell.angle_gamma   90.00
#
_symmetry.space_group_name_H-M   'P 1'
#
loop_
_entity.id
_entity.type
_entity.pdbx_description
1 polymer ?
#
loop_
_entity_poly.entity_id
_entity_poly.type
_entity_poly.pdbx_seq_one_letter_code
_entity_poly.pdbx_strand_id
1 'polypeptide(L)'
;MLRYIVERISDGAFLELELPINVSSAGKKKCGPGKFSGEIMPVVEAYRYAGTNALIEPRGTFIHEEADGQIRGTWIVTRSEFEGARWRIEGAGYSSYFNGYPYEGEYWGVQVDPIAAARHVITYIQGRNASNIGVTLTGSSSKRVGTDSDLKADAAKKVMDAKKKAWDEFAKPRKTLEAEVKKISKPYDDAIRIMNRDRRILFDDYAAAVAAKKPKATIDAKKAPVDAKDKEIKTKRDAKAKATKTRRDKIDDLKITEEPLETAFDAAKEDYEAAKDKATDDAGAWKMLWWDTPDAGKLMTEAIEEAGYEWVEWSGWNADKTKILKEIRCVPTVGRKREDLSFIEGDNVLEVVAIKDDSADYANSVTVIGAGEGKSALRFEVGIADGRRRTPVVIDAKHLTRQTAVENLARVELARRQQKLKVAAVRVDASHANAPRGTFDVGDIIPVDTDGGWTGRRVFWRRIEEIEWIGLETADLILEDA
;
A
#
# COMPACT_ATOMS: atom_id res chain seq x y z
N MET A 1 -12.51 20.97 -37.37
CA MET A 1 -13.68 20.06 -37.53
C MET A 1 -13.56 18.95 -36.50
N LEU A 2 -14.62 18.67 -35.75
CA LEU A 2 -14.64 17.59 -34.75
C LEU A 2 -14.95 16.26 -35.43
N ARG A 3 -14.18 15.22 -35.14
CA ARG A 3 -14.43 13.84 -35.59
C ARG A 3 -14.08 12.83 -34.51
N TYR A 4 -14.63 11.63 -34.67
CA TYR A 4 -14.37 10.50 -33.77
C TYR A 4 -13.74 9.34 -34.54
N ILE A 5 -12.61 8.84 -34.04
CA ILE A 5 -11.82 7.78 -34.66
C ILE A 5 -11.93 6.52 -33.81
N VAL A 6 -12.09 5.36 -34.46
CA VAL A 6 -12.08 4.04 -33.82
C VAL A 6 -10.74 3.36 -34.10
N GLU A 7 -10.01 3.00 -33.03
CA GLU A 7 -8.76 2.25 -33.08
C GLU A 7 -8.95 0.89 -32.40
N ARG A 8 -8.51 -0.19 -33.05
CA ARG A 8 -8.46 -1.51 -32.42
C ARG A 8 -7.25 -1.62 -31.49
N ILE A 9 -7.47 -2.10 -30.27
CA ILE A 9 -6.44 -2.14 -29.22
C ILE A 9 -5.33 -3.15 -29.55
N SER A 10 -5.66 -4.30 -30.12
CA SER A 10 -4.72 -5.42 -30.29
C SER A 10 -3.58 -5.14 -31.27
N ASP A 11 -3.81 -4.33 -32.30
CA ASP A 11 -2.82 -4.02 -33.33
C ASP A 11 -2.71 -2.53 -33.68
N GLY A 12 -3.53 -1.67 -33.07
CA GLY A 12 -3.55 -0.23 -33.33
C GLY A 12 -4.14 0.14 -34.69
N ALA A 13 -4.84 -0.77 -35.37
CA ALA A 13 -5.46 -0.49 -36.66
C ALA A 13 -6.63 0.49 -36.50
N PHE A 14 -6.65 1.56 -37.28
CA PHE A 14 -7.82 2.44 -37.40
C PHE A 14 -8.92 1.72 -38.19
N LEU A 15 -10.06 1.50 -37.54
CA LEU A 15 -11.21 0.81 -38.14
C LEU A 15 -12.17 1.80 -38.82
N GLU A 16 -12.28 3.00 -38.26
CA GLU A 16 -13.10 4.11 -38.77
C GLU A 16 -12.43 5.43 -38.37
N LEU A 17 -12.36 6.39 -39.29
CA LEU A 17 -11.76 7.71 -39.04
C LEU A 17 -12.81 8.80 -38.80
N GLU A 18 -14.05 8.57 -39.23
CA GLU A 18 -15.16 9.51 -39.12
C GLU A 18 -16.43 8.80 -38.64
N LEU A 19 -16.39 8.33 -37.39
CA LEU A 19 -17.52 7.65 -36.78
C LEU A 19 -18.72 8.61 -36.67
N PRO A 20 -19.89 8.28 -37.26
CA PRO A 20 -21.07 9.14 -37.23
C PRO A 20 -21.82 8.99 -35.89
N ILE A 21 -21.13 9.24 -34.79
CA ILE A 21 -21.66 9.17 -33.43
C ILE A 21 -22.21 10.53 -32.99
N ASN A 22 -23.39 10.50 -32.39
CA ASN A 22 -23.92 11.62 -31.66
C ASN A 22 -23.49 11.50 -30.20
N VAL A 23 -22.49 12.29 -29.80
CA VAL A 23 -21.90 12.23 -28.47
C VAL A 23 -22.75 13.01 -27.48
N SER A 24 -23.24 12.30 -26.47
CA SER A 24 -23.98 12.89 -25.35
C SER A 24 -23.04 13.39 -24.25
N SER A 25 -21.88 12.74 -24.10
CA SER A 25 -20.87 13.08 -23.10
C SER A 25 -19.47 12.69 -23.56
N ALA A 26 -18.52 13.61 -23.45
CA ALA A 26 -17.09 13.34 -23.60
C ALA A 26 -16.32 14.11 -22.52
N GLY A 27 -15.78 13.40 -21.53
CA GLY A 27 -15.19 14.02 -20.35
C GLY A 27 -13.79 13.54 -20.02
N LYS A 28 -13.08 14.39 -19.26
CA LYS A 28 -11.77 14.15 -18.67
C LYS A 28 -11.82 14.42 -17.18
N LYS A 29 -10.95 13.75 -16.43
CA LYS A 29 -10.82 13.95 -14.99
C LYS A 29 -9.35 14.09 -14.59
N LYS A 30 -9.07 15.00 -13.67
CA LYS A 30 -7.77 15.07 -12.98
C LYS A 30 -7.63 13.87 -12.05
N CYS A 31 -6.49 13.19 -12.09
CA CYS A 31 -6.20 12.02 -11.26
C CYS A 31 -7.26 10.92 -11.36
N GLY A 32 -7.87 10.73 -12.54
CA GLY A 32 -8.86 9.70 -12.75
C GLY A 32 -9.24 9.51 -14.23
N PRO A 33 -9.98 8.45 -14.54
CA PRO A 33 -10.45 8.20 -15.90
C PRO A 33 -11.56 9.17 -16.29
N GLY A 34 -11.51 9.67 -17.52
CA GLY A 34 -12.63 10.38 -18.15
C GLY A 34 -13.81 9.46 -18.49
N LYS A 35 -14.94 10.04 -18.92
CA LYS A 35 -16.13 9.30 -19.35
C LYS A 35 -16.49 9.61 -20.79
N PHE A 36 -17.13 8.67 -21.47
CA PHE A 36 -17.63 8.86 -22.82
C PHE A 36 -18.98 8.16 -23.00
N SER A 37 -19.91 8.82 -23.67
CA SER A 37 -21.21 8.26 -24.04
C SER A 37 -21.70 8.87 -25.35
N GLY A 38 -22.32 8.04 -26.17
CA GLY A 38 -22.93 8.49 -27.41
C GLY A 38 -23.78 7.42 -28.07
N GLU A 39 -24.52 7.84 -29.09
CA GLU A 39 -25.42 6.99 -29.85
C GLU A 39 -25.15 7.11 -31.35
N ILE A 40 -25.16 5.99 -32.05
CA ILE A 40 -25.12 5.96 -33.52
C ILE A 40 -26.49 5.57 -34.02
N MET A 41 -27.03 6.36 -34.96
CA MET A 41 -28.23 6.01 -35.71
C MET A 41 -27.85 5.07 -36.86
N PRO A 42 -28.36 3.83 -36.92
CA PRO A 42 -27.93 2.85 -37.89
C PRO A 42 -28.40 3.23 -39.31
N VAL A 43 -27.46 3.28 -40.24
CA VAL A 43 -27.74 3.12 -41.67
C VAL A 43 -27.42 1.67 -42.02
N VAL A 44 -28.40 0.97 -42.59
CA VAL A 44 -28.45 -0.50 -42.75
C VAL A 44 -27.23 -1.11 -43.48
N GLU A 45 -26.49 -0.32 -44.27
CA GLU A 45 -25.29 -0.77 -45.01
C GLU A 45 -23.98 -0.78 -44.21
N ALA A 46 -23.90 -0.14 -43.03
CA ALA A 46 -22.71 -0.17 -42.16
C ALA A 46 -22.44 -1.55 -41.52
N TYR A 47 -23.35 -2.52 -41.72
CA TYR A 47 -23.38 -3.82 -41.03
C TYR A 47 -22.66 -4.98 -41.74
N ARG A 48 -21.72 -4.76 -42.65
CA ARG A 48 -20.97 -5.89 -43.26
C ARG A 48 -19.47 -5.72 -43.17
N TYR A 49 -18.92 -5.94 -41.98
CA TYR A 49 -17.59 -6.55 -41.87
C TYR A 49 -17.75 -8.08 -41.86
N ALA A 50 -17.52 -8.68 -43.03
CA ALA A 50 -17.56 -10.12 -43.21
C ALA A 50 -16.39 -10.77 -42.45
N GLY A 51 -16.72 -11.61 -41.46
CA GLY A 51 -15.74 -12.42 -40.72
C GLY A 51 -15.22 -11.75 -39.45
N THR A 52 -15.95 -11.98 -38.35
CA THR A 52 -15.48 -11.95 -36.95
C THR A 52 -15.09 -10.64 -36.24
N ASN A 53 -15.05 -9.45 -36.85
CA ASN A 53 -14.69 -8.21 -36.12
C ASN A 53 -15.84 -7.19 -36.10
N ALA A 54 -16.44 -6.96 -34.94
CA ALA A 54 -17.33 -5.82 -34.75
C ALA A 54 -16.55 -4.50 -34.91
N LEU A 55 -17.15 -3.48 -35.54
CA LEU A 55 -16.51 -2.15 -35.68
C LEU A 55 -16.16 -1.57 -34.31
N ILE A 56 -17.02 -1.76 -33.31
CA ILE A 56 -16.84 -1.30 -31.94
C ILE A 56 -17.01 -2.49 -30.99
N GLU A 57 -15.91 -2.97 -30.43
CA GLU A 57 -15.88 -4.07 -29.47
C GLU A 57 -15.54 -3.55 -28.06
N PRO A 58 -16.39 -3.85 -27.04
CA PRO A 58 -16.08 -3.54 -25.65
C PRO A 58 -14.74 -4.13 -25.22
N ARG A 59 -13.88 -3.32 -24.63
CA ARG A 59 -12.50 -3.63 -24.21
C ARG A 59 -11.56 -4.06 -25.35
N GLY A 60 -12.01 -4.02 -26.61
CA GLY A 60 -11.22 -4.30 -27.80
C GLY A 60 -10.93 -3.06 -28.66
N THR A 61 -11.59 -1.93 -28.38
CA THR A 61 -11.49 -0.70 -29.17
C THR A 61 -11.34 0.55 -28.30
N PHE A 62 -10.60 1.52 -28.83
CA PHE A 62 -10.59 2.91 -28.37
C PHE A 62 -11.47 3.79 -29.27
N ILE A 63 -12.05 4.82 -28.69
CA ILE A 63 -12.61 5.96 -29.41
C ILE A 63 -11.77 7.20 -29.08
N HIS A 64 -11.32 7.89 -30.12
CA HIS A 64 -10.56 9.13 -30.00
C HIS A 64 -11.40 10.30 -30.49
N GLU A 65 -11.41 11.37 -29.70
CA GLU A 65 -11.93 12.65 -30.15
C GLU A 65 -10.80 13.44 -30.79
N GLU A 66 -10.94 13.83 -32.05
CA GLU A 66 -10.00 14.72 -32.73
C GLU A 66 -10.70 16.01 -33.14
N ALA A 67 -10.06 17.14 -32.83
CA ALA A 67 -10.40 18.41 -33.46
C ALA A 67 -9.14 19.19 -33.82
N ASP A 68 -9.14 19.73 -35.03
CA ASP A 68 -8.11 20.62 -35.58
C ASP A 68 -6.71 19.98 -35.57
N GLY A 69 -6.65 18.69 -35.89
CA GLY A 69 -5.40 17.93 -35.93
C GLY A 69 -4.86 17.50 -34.57
N GLN A 70 -5.62 17.73 -33.49
CA GLN A 70 -5.23 17.38 -32.12
C GLN A 70 -6.21 16.37 -31.53
N ILE A 71 -5.67 15.32 -30.92
CA ILE A 71 -6.47 14.39 -30.13
C ILE A 71 -6.81 15.08 -28.81
N ARG A 72 -8.10 15.28 -28.56
CA ARG A 72 -8.61 15.94 -27.37
C ARG A 72 -8.98 14.96 -26.29
N GLY A 73 -9.40 13.75 -26.61
CA GLY A 73 -9.74 12.71 -25.64
C GLY A 73 -9.61 11.31 -26.22
N THR A 74 -9.48 10.31 -25.35
CA THR A 74 -9.40 8.90 -25.74
C THR A 74 -10.01 8.03 -24.66
N TRP A 75 -10.92 7.15 -25.04
CA TRP A 75 -11.65 6.28 -24.13
C TRP A 75 -11.63 4.84 -24.63
N ILE A 76 -11.46 3.90 -23.70
CA ILE A 76 -11.70 2.48 -23.94
C ILE A 76 -13.20 2.27 -23.95
N VAL A 77 -13.72 1.62 -24.98
CA VAL A 77 -15.13 1.26 -25.02
C VAL A 77 -15.41 0.22 -23.95
N THR A 78 -16.36 0.51 -23.05
CA THR A 78 -16.77 -0.40 -21.97
C THR A 78 -18.12 -1.05 -22.25
N ARG A 79 -18.95 -0.43 -23.09
CA ARG A 79 -20.26 -0.96 -23.50
C ARG A 79 -20.54 -0.63 -24.96
N SER A 80 -21.15 -1.56 -25.67
CA SER A 80 -21.54 -1.43 -27.09
C SER A 80 -22.76 -2.31 -27.32
N GLU A 81 -23.95 -1.72 -27.31
CA GLU A 81 -25.22 -2.47 -27.32
C GLU A 81 -26.29 -1.79 -28.17
N PHE A 82 -27.20 -2.57 -28.72
CA PHE A 82 -28.37 -2.06 -29.44
C PHE A 82 -29.56 -1.90 -28.49
N GLU A 83 -30.04 -0.66 -28.38
CA GLU A 83 -31.28 -0.30 -27.69
C GLU A 83 -32.33 0.06 -28.76
N GLY A 84 -33.05 -0.96 -29.24
CA GLY A 84 -34.00 -0.82 -30.36
C GLY A 84 -33.27 -0.51 -31.67
N ALA A 85 -33.52 0.69 -32.21
CA ALA A 85 -32.87 1.18 -33.43
C ALA A 85 -31.66 2.09 -33.15
N ARG A 86 -31.15 2.13 -31.92
CA ARG A 86 -29.99 2.97 -31.54
C ARG A 86 -28.83 2.09 -31.11
N TRP A 87 -27.63 2.40 -31.59
CA TRP A 87 -26.42 1.76 -31.07
C TRP A 87 -25.84 2.64 -29.97
N ARG A 88 -25.95 2.19 -28.73
CA ARG A 88 -25.44 2.90 -27.56
C ARG A 88 -24.00 2.47 -27.27
N ILE A 89 -23.13 3.45 -27.13
CA ILE A 89 -21.72 3.27 -26.82
C ILE A 89 -21.39 3.99 -25.52
N GLU A 90 -20.67 3.31 -24.63
CA GLU A 90 -20.09 3.92 -23.43
C GLU A 90 -18.60 3.61 -23.37
N GLY A 91 -17.83 4.54 -22.80
CA GLY A 91 -16.39 4.38 -22.62
C GLY A 91 -15.87 5.06 -21.37
N ALA A 92 -14.67 4.65 -20.98
CA ALA A 92 -13.94 5.20 -19.85
C ALA A 92 -12.49 5.51 -20.23
N GLY A 93 -11.89 6.48 -19.56
CA GLY A 93 -10.47 6.82 -19.69
C GLY A 93 -9.58 5.59 -19.54
N TYR A 94 -8.48 5.52 -20.28
CA TYR A 94 -7.69 4.29 -20.40
C TYR A 94 -6.95 3.87 -19.12
N SER A 95 -6.78 4.77 -18.14
CA SER A 95 -6.31 4.42 -16.79
C SER A 95 -7.27 3.46 -16.08
N SER A 96 -8.57 3.49 -16.40
CA SER A 96 -9.57 2.56 -15.85
C SER A 96 -9.28 1.10 -16.21
N TYR A 97 -8.48 0.85 -17.26
CA TYR A 97 -8.07 -0.49 -17.64
C TYR A 97 -7.34 -1.21 -16.51
N PHE A 98 -6.54 -0.50 -15.71
CA PHE A 98 -5.72 -1.09 -14.66
C PHE A 98 -6.53 -1.41 -13.40
N ASN A 99 -7.74 -0.88 -13.27
CA ASN A 99 -8.62 -1.13 -12.14
C ASN A 99 -9.18 -2.56 -12.21
N GLY A 100 -9.21 -3.25 -11.08
CA GLY A 100 -9.65 -4.63 -10.91
C GLY A 100 -8.59 -5.68 -11.27
N TYR A 101 -7.43 -5.30 -11.82
CA TYR A 101 -6.38 -6.25 -12.17
C TYR A 101 -5.47 -6.52 -10.97
N PRO A 102 -5.26 -7.79 -10.59
CA PRO A 102 -4.33 -8.12 -9.53
C PRO A 102 -2.88 -7.92 -10.02
N TYR A 103 -2.08 -7.23 -9.20
CA TYR A 103 -0.64 -7.23 -9.37
C TYR A 103 -0.04 -8.50 -8.74
N GLU A 104 0.42 -9.43 -9.58
CA GLU A 104 1.02 -10.69 -9.12
C GLU A 104 2.55 -10.70 -9.21
N GLY A 105 3.16 -9.50 -9.24
CA GLY A 105 4.61 -9.33 -9.30
C GLY A 105 5.24 -9.15 -7.92
N GLU A 106 6.57 -9.04 -7.93
CA GLU A 106 7.35 -8.56 -6.79
C GLU A 106 8.15 -7.36 -7.26
N TYR A 107 8.05 -6.27 -6.51
CA TYR A 107 8.89 -5.09 -6.73
C TYR A 107 9.28 -4.56 -5.37
N TRP A 108 10.57 -4.37 -5.15
CA TRP A 108 11.05 -3.74 -3.94
C TRP A 108 12.37 -3.02 -4.17
N GLY A 109 12.66 -2.03 -3.35
CA GLY A 109 13.92 -1.30 -3.45
C GLY A 109 14.12 -0.25 -2.38
N VAL A 110 15.37 0.24 -2.33
CA VAL A 110 15.83 1.32 -1.46
C VAL A 110 15.89 2.60 -2.30
N GLN A 111 15.45 3.74 -1.74
CA GLN A 111 15.45 5.02 -2.43
C GLN A 111 14.73 4.96 -3.80
N VAL A 112 13.58 4.30 -3.84
CA VAL A 112 12.73 4.17 -5.03
C VAL A 112 12.09 5.53 -5.37
N ASP A 113 12.00 5.86 -6.67
CA ASP A 113 11.10 6.90 -7.17
C ASP A 113 9.67 6.32 -7.24
N PRO A 114 8.69 6.83 -6.47
CA PRO A 114 7.32 6.32 -6.52
C PRO A 114 6.70 6.37 -7.93
N ILE A 115 7.07 7.34 -8.78
CA ILE A 115 6.60 7.41 -10.17
C ILE A 115 7.18 6.28 -11.02
N ALA A 116 8.41 5.86 -10.75
CA ALA A 116 8.99 4.69 -11.40
C ALA A 116 8.28 3.39 -10.95
N ALA A 117 7.86 3.31 -9.68
CA ALA A 117 7.06 2.19 -9.21
C ALA A 117 5.66 2.15 -9.86
N ALA A 118 4.99 3.29 -10.01
CA ALA A 118 3.72 3.39 -10.74
C ALA A 118 3.89 2.93 -12.21
N ARG A 119 4.98 3.35 -12.88
CA ARG A 119 5.32 2.89 -14.23
C ARG A 119 5.56 1.39 -14.30
N HIS A 120 6.23 0.82 -13.30
CA HIS A 120 6.47 -0.62 -13.21
C HIS A 120 5.15 -1.39 -13.19
N VAL A 121 4.16 -0.96 -12.40
CA VAL A 121 2.83 -1.60 -12.36
C VAL A 121 2.15 -1.63 -13.73
N ILE A 122 2.12 -0.49 -14.43
CA ILE A 122 1.53 -0.41 -15.78
C ILE A 122 2.27 -1.29 -16.78
N THR A 123 3.61 -1.26 -16.74
CA THR A 123 4.46 -2.06 -17.63
C THR A 123 4.26 -3.55 -17.38
N TYR A 124 4.14 -3.94 -16.10
CA TYR A 124 3.91 -5.30 -15.68
C TYR A 124 2.56 -5.83 -16.18
N ILE A 125 1.47 -5.07 -15.98
CA ILE A 125 0.14 -5.48 -16.47
C ILE A 125 0.13 -5.61 -17.99
N GLN A 126 0.68 -4.64 -18.71
CA GLN A 126 0.72 -4.68 -20.18
C GLN A 126 1.70 -5.72 -20.74
N GLY A 127 2.62 -6.24 -19.93
CA GLY A 127 3.50 -7.36 -20.30
C GLY A 127 2.78 -8.72 -20.30
N ARG A 128 1.54 -8.80 -19.80
CA ARG A 128 0.76 -10.04 -19.78
C ARG A 128 0.11 -10.32 -21.14
N ASN A 129 -0.28 -11.58 -21.33
CA ASN A 129 -0.92 -12.03 -22.57
C ASN A 129 -2.16 -11.19 -22.87
N ALA A 130 -2.26 -10.68 -24.11
CA ALA A 130 -3.36 -9.84 -24.59
C ALA A 130 -3.74 -8.66 -23.67
N SER A 131 -2.78 -8.15 -22.88
CA SER A 131 -3.03 -7.08 -21.90
C SER A 131 -2.39 -5.73 -22.27
N ASN A 132 -1.61 -5.71 -23.35
CA ASN A 132 -0.97 -4.48 -23.82
C ASN A 132 -1.99 -3.60 -24.55
N ILE A 133 -2.22 -2.41 -24.02
CA ILE A 133 -3.13 -1.41 -24.58
C ILE A 133 -2.41 -0.17 -25.12
N GLY A 134 -1.07 -0.22 -25.18
CA GLY A 134 -0.23 0.85 -25.71
C GLY A 134 -0.16 2.12 -24.85
N VAL A 135 -0.53 2.03 -23.56
CA VAL A 135 -0.46 3.15 -22.62
C VAL A 135 0.92 3.22 -21.99
N THR A 136 1.43 4.42 -21.78
CA THR A 136 2.69 4.64 -21.06
C THR A 136 2.48 5.58 -19.88
N LEU A 137 3.36 5.53 -18.87
CA LEU A 137 3.37 6.49 -17.77
C LEU A 137 4.66 7.29 -17.77
N THR A 138 4.52 8.62 -17.83
CA THR A 138 5.61 9.58 -17.97
C THR A 138 5.71 10.48 -16.74
N GLY A 139 6.90 11.06 -16.53
CA GLY A 139 7.24 11.84 -15.35
C GLY A 139 8.27 11.15 -14.45
N SER A 140 8.81 11.89 -13.48
CA SER A 140 9.74 11.38 -12.47
C SER A 140 9.66 12.28 -11.25
N SER A 141 9.70 11.72 -10.05
CA SER A 141 9.75 12.54 -8.84
C SER A 141 11.18 12.71 -8.34
N SER A 142 11.44 13.78 -7.59
CA SER A 142 12.66 13.94 -6.79
C SER A 142 12.56 13.21 -5.44
N LYS A 143 11.37 12.79 -5.03
CA LYS A 143 11.13 12.07 -3.79
C LYS A 143 11.71 10.65 -3.88
N ARG A 144 12.36 10.20 -2.80
CA ARG A 144 12.94 8.85 -2.69
C ARG A 144 12.39 8.17 -1.45
N VAL A 145 11.89 6.95 -1.61
CA VAL A 145 11.21 6.19 -0.56
C VAL A 145 11.88 4.83 -0.35
N GLY A 146 11.74 4.28 0.85
CA GLY A 146 12.39 3.03 1.25
C GLY A 146 13.81 3.22 1.79
N THR A 147 14.13 2.48 2.85
CA THR A 147 15.42 2.44 3.52
C THR A 147 16.13 1.11 3.28
N ASP A 148 17.41 1.02 3.63
CA ASP A 148 18.19 -0.21 3.56
C ASP A 148 18.03 -1.12 4.78
N SER A 149 17.07 -0.84 5.67
CA SER A 149 16.92 -1.55 6.94
C SER A 149 16.54 -3.03 6.77
N ASP A 150 15.73 -3.38 5.77
CA ASP A 150 15.46 -4.79 5.44
C ASP A 150 16.73 -5.52 4.98
N LEU A 151 17.54 -4.89 4.14
CA LEU A 151 18.79 -5.47 3.65
C LEU A 151 19.78 -5.71 4.81
N LYS A 152 19.80 -4.80 5.78
CA LYS A 152 20.59 -4.94 7.01
C LYS A 152 20.06 -6.06 7.89
N ALA A 153 18.75 -6.17 8.06
CA ALA A 153 18.13 -7.26 8.81
C ALA A 153 18.43 -8.63 8.17
N ASP A 154 18.34 -8.74 6.84
CA ASP A 154 18.68 -9.96 6.11
C ASP A 154 20.17 -10.32 6.21
N ALA A 155 21.06 -9.33 6.14
CA ALA A 155 22.49 -9.53 6.33
C ALA A 155 22.81 -10.00 7.76
N ALA A 156 22.22 -9.35 8.77
CA ALA A 156 22.37 -9.75 10.18
C ALA A 156 21.82 -11.16 10.43
N LYS A 157 20.69 -11.52 9.82
CA LYS A 157 20.11 -12.86 9.90
C LYS A 157 21.06 -13.94 9.39
N LYS A 158 21.71 -13.71 8.23
CA LYS A 158 22.69 -14.65 7.68
C LYS A 158 23.88 -14.84 8.62
N VAL A 159 24.34 -13.78 9.28
CA VAL A 159 25.42 -13.87 10.27
C VAL A 159 24.97 -14.67 11.49
N MET A 160 23.80 -14.35 12.04
CA MET A 160 23.21 -15.08 13.17
C MET A 160 23.05 -16.58 12.85
N ASP A 161 22.49 -16.92 11.68
CA ASP A 161 22.29 -18.32 11.27
C ASP A 161 23.62 -19.07 11.13
N ALA A 162 24.66 -18.43 10.59
CA ALA A 162 26.00 -19.00 10.51
C ALA A 162 26.62 -19.25 11.90
N LYS A 163 26.47 -18.30 12.83
CA LYS A 163 26.95 -18.43 14.22
C LYS A 163 26.20 -19.52 14.97
N LYS A 164 24.87 -19.56 14.82
CA LYS A 164 24.03 -20.62 15.39
C LYS A 164 24.45 -22.00 14.92
N LYS A 165 24.67 -22.16 13.61
CA LYS A 165 25.14 -23.43 13.04
C LYS A 165 26.48 -23.85 13.63
N ALA A 166 27.45 -22.93 13.75
CA ALA A 166 28.75 -23.21 14.33
C ALA A 166 28.64 -23.63 15.81
N TRP A 167 27.83 -22.92 16.61
CA TRP A 167 27.57 -23.27 18.00
C TRP A 167 26.88 -24.64 18.13
N ASP A 168 25.83 -24.90 17.34
CA ASP A 168 25.12 -26.17 17.35
C ASP A 168 26.01 -27.35 16.96
N GLU A 169 26.90 -27.18 15.98
CA GLU A 169 27.89 -28.19 15.60
C GLU A 169 28.89 -28.46 16.72
N PHE A 170 29.35 -27.41 17.41
CA PHE A 170 30.29 -27.53 18.53
C PHE A 170 29.66 -28.13 19.79
N ALA A 171 28.38 -27.84 20.06
CA ALA A 171 27.66 -28.34 21.23
C ALA A 171 27.29 -29.84 21.13
N LYS A 172 27.31 -30.43 19.93
CA LYS A 172 26.91 -31.84 19.70
C LYS A 172 27.70 -32.83 20.56
N PRO A 173 29.06 -32.86 20.56
CA PRO A 173 29.82 -33.80 21.36
C PRO A 173 29.54 -33.68 22.87
N ARG A 174 29.36 -32.44 23.38
CA ARG A 174 28.99 -32.21 24.77
C ARG A 174 27.61 -32.83 25.08
N LYS A 175 26.60 -32.53 24.26
CA LYS A 175 25.24 -33.09 24.43
C LYS A 175 25.26 -34.62 24.40
N THR A 176 26.08 -35.24 23.55
CA THR A 176 26.30 -36.69 23.54
C THR A 176 26.92 -37.20 24.84
N LEU A 177 27.97 -36.56 25.35
CA LEU A 177 28.60 -36.93 26.61
C LEU A 177 27.67 -36.75 27.82
N GLU A 178 26.85 -35.69 27.84
CA GLU A 178 25.84 -35.47 28.88
C GLU A 178 24.80 -36.59 28.89
N ALA A 179 24.35 -37.02 27.70
CA ALA A 179 23.44 -38.17 27.58
C ALA A 179 24.10 -39.46 28.08
N GLU A 180 25.37 -39.70 27.79
CA GLU A 180 26.13 -40.84 28.33
C GLU A 180 26.26 -40.79 29.86
N VAL A 181 26.61 -39.62 30.42
CA VAL A 181 26.69 -39.43 31.88
C VAL A 181 25.35 -39.72 32.53
N LYS A 182 24.25 -39.26 31.96
CA LYS A 182 22.88 -39.53 32.44
C LYS A 182 22.55 -41.03 32.38
N LYS A 183 22.97 -41.72 31.33
CA LYS A 183 22.79 -43.18 31.19
C LYS A 183 23.60 -43.95 32.25
N ILE A 184 24.84 -43.56 32.49
CA ILE A 184 25.71 -44.17 33.50
C ILE A 184 25.21 -43.87 34.92
N SER A 185 24.72 -42.65 35.18
CA SER A 185 24.31 -42.25 36.52
C SER A 185 22.99 -42.88 36.97
N LYS A 186 22.06 -43.13 36.04
CA LYS A 186 20.72 -43.65 36.31
C LYS A 186 20.67 -44.85 37.27
N PRO A 187 21.41 -45.96 37.07
CA PRO A 187 21.37 -47.09 38.00
C PRO A 187 21.85 -46.75 39.41
N TYR A 188 22.82 -45.83 39.55
CA TYR A 188 23.26 -45.35 40.86
C TYR A 188 22.20 -44.46 41.51
N ASP A 189 21.56 -43.58 40.74
CA ASP A 189 20.51 -42.69 41.22
C ASP A 189 19.29 -43.47 41.71
N ASP A 190 18.89 -44.51 40.99
CA ASP A 190 17.83 -45.43 41.41
C ASP A 190 18.20 -46.19 42.69
N ALA A 191 19.42 -46.73 42.80
CA ALA A 191 19.89 -47.41 44.00
C ALA A 191 19.96 -46.47 45.22
N ILE A 192 20.49 -45.26 45.05
CA ILE A 192 20.58 -44.24 46.10
C ILE A 192 19.18 -43.82 46.55
N ARG A 193 18.22 -43.68 45.62
CA ARG A 193 16.82 -43.36 45.93
C ARG A 193 16.18 -44.43 46.83
N ILE A 194 16.38 -45.71 46.51
CA ILE A 194 15.90 -46.83 47.34
C ILE A 194 16.57 -46.79 48.73
N MET A 195 17.89 -46.66 48.78
CA MET A 195 18.62 -46.61 50.06
C MET A 195 18.20 -45.42 50.94
N ASN A 196 17.92 -44.25 50.36
CA ASN A 196 17.42 -43.09 51.10
C ASN A 196 16.03 -43.33 51.68
N ARG A 197 15.15 -44.04 50.96
CA ARG A 197 13.83 -44.44 51.47
C ARG A 197 13.98 -45.36 52.67
N ASP A 198 14.83 -46.39 52.56
CA ASP A 198 15.05 -47.35 53.65
C ASP A 198 15.71 -46.69 54.87
N ARG A 199 16.68 -45.79 54.62
CA ARG A 199 17.30 -44.96 55.65
C ARG A 199 16.28 -44.10 56.39
N ARG A 200 15.31 -43.51 55.68
CA ARG A 200 14.28 -42.66 56.30
C ARG A 200 13.43 -43.45 57.30
N ILE A 201 13.03 -44.67 56.95
CA ILE A 201 12.28 -45.56 57.85
C ILE A 201 13.09 -45.83 59.13
N LEU A 202 14.38 -46.16 58.99
CA LEU A 202 15.28 -46.39 60.13
C LEU A 202 15.49 -45.13 60.97
N PHE A 203 15.57 -43.96 60.32
CA PHE A 203 15.73 -42.68 60.98
C PHE A 203 14.49 -42.30 61.79
N ASP A 204 13.29 -42.51 61.26
CA ASP A 204 12.04 -42.24 61.97
C ASP A 204 11.95 -43.13 63.23
N ASP A 205 12.36 -44.39 63.11
CA ASP A 205 12.47 -45.35 64.22
C ASP A 205 13.46 -44.91 65.31
N TYR A 206 14.62 -44.40 64.90
CA TYR A 206 15.63 -43.82 65.79
C TYR A 206 15.10 -42.54 66.46
N ALA A 207 14.51 -41.62 65.68
CA ALA A 207 13.95 -40.37 66.18
C ALA A 207 12.83 -40.61 67.19
N ALA A 208 11.96 -41.61 66.96
CA ALA A 208 10.94 -42.03 67.92
C ALA A 208 11.55 -42.56 69.23
N ALA A 209 12.64 -43.32 69.17
CA ALA A 209 13.35 -43.80 70.36
C ALA A 209 14.00 -42.65 71.16
N VAL A 210 14.54 -41.64 70.47
CA VAL A 210 15.08 -40.41 71.09
C VAL A 210 13.97 -39.59 71.74
N ALA A 211 12.87 -39.35 71.03
CA ALA A 211 11.71 -38.60 71.54
C ALA A 211 11.08 -39.27 72.78
N ALA A 212 11.02 -40.60 72.79
CA ALA A 212 10.55 -41.39 73.93
C ALA A 212 11.57 -41.49 75.08
N LYS A 213 12.73 -40.81 74.99
CA LYS A 213 13.81 -40.82 76.00
C LYS A 213 14.23 -42.24 76.42
N LYS A 214 14.29 -43.17 75.46
CA LYS A 214 14.67 -44.55 75.73
C LYS A 214 16.10 -44.64 76.29
N PRO A 215 16.46 -45.75 76.97
CA PRO A 215 17.82 -45.96 77.45
C PRO A 215 18.84 -45.78 76.32
N LYS A 216 20.00 -45.18 76.64
CA LYS A 216 21.07 -44.86 75.68
C LYS A 216 21.43 -46.05 74.78
N ALA A 217 21.54 -47.25 75.35
CA ALA A 217 21.83 -48.48 74.60
C ALA A 217 20.78 -48.78 73.51
N THR A 218 19.50 -48.48 73.75
CA THR A 218 18.42 -48.66 72.78
C THR A 218 18.48 -47.61 71.67
N ILE A 219 18.81 -46.36 72.03
CA ILE A 219 19.01 -45.28 71.05
C ILE A 219 20.20 -45.59 70.14
N ASP A 220 21.33 -46.01 70.73
CA ASP A 220 22.55 -46.35 70.00
C ASP A 220 22.33 -47.57 69.09
N ALA A 221 21.57 -48.58 69.55
CA ALA A 221 21.19 -49.74 68.73
C ALA A 221 20.28 -49.38 67.54
N LYS A 222 19.40 -48.38 67.70
CA LYS A 222 18.55 -47.85 66.61
C LYS A 222 19.31 -46.91 65.67
N LYS A 223 20.36 -46.25 66.15
CA LYS A 223 21.22 -45.37 65.35
C LYS A 223 22.19 -46.13 64.45
N ALA A 224 22.76 -47.23 64.95
CA ALA A 224 23.70 -48.07 64.20
C ALA A 224 23.25 -48.45 62.75
N PRO A 225 21.99 -48.89 62.50
CA PRO A 225 21.54 -49.19 61.14
C PRO A 225 21.36 -47.93 60.26
N VAL A 226 21.09 -46.76 60.83
CA VAL A 226 21.07 -45.49 60.10
C VAL A 226 22.48 -45.13 59.63
N ASP A 227 23.46 -45.20 60.54
CA ASP A 227 24.86 -44.91 60.24
C ASP A 227 25.43 -45.89 59.19
N ALA A 228 25.03 -47.17 59.26
CA ALA A 228 25.38 -48.18 58.26
C ALA A 228 24.82 -47.83 56.87
N LYS A 229 23.55 -47.42 56.78
CA LYS A 229 22.93 -46.97 55.53
C LYS A 229 23.57 -45.70 54.98
N ASP A 230 23.94 -44.75 55.84
CA ASP A 230 24.67 -43.56 55.42
C ASP A 230 26.02 -43.91 54.77
N LYS A 231 26.73 -44.91 55.31
CA LYS A 231 27.98 -45.41 54.71
C LYS A 231 27.75 -46.09 53.37
N GLU A 232 26.68 -46.88 53.21
CA GLU A 232 26.30 -47.49 51.93
C GLU A 232 25.97 -46.45 50.86
N ILE A 233 25.16 -45.43 51.22
CA ILE A 233 24.79 -44.33 50.33
C ILE A 233 26.04 -43.56 49.90
N LYS A 234 26.95 -43.24 50.83
CA LYS A 234 28.22 -42.58 50.51
C LYS A 234 29.04 -43.40 49.52
N THR A 235 29.20 -44.70 49.78
CA THR A 235 29.93 -45.61 48.88
C THR A 235 29.33 -45.63 47.47
N LYS A 236 28.00 -45.63 47.35
CA LYS A 236 27.33 -45.57 46.04
C LYS A 236 27.51 -44.21 45.34
N ARG A 237 27.48 -43.10 46.09
CA ARG A 237 27.78 -41.76 45.55
C ARG A 237 29.21 -41.66 45.03
N ASP A 238 30.18 -42.17 45.78
CA ASP A 238 31.59 -42.18 45.39
C ASP A 238 31.82 -43.04 44.15
N ALA A 239 31.16 -44.21 44.08
CA ALA A 239 31.19 -45.07 42.89
C ALA A 239 30.59 -44.38 41.66
N LYS A 240 29.45 -43.67 41.80
CA LYS A 240 28.85 -42.86 40.73
C LYS A 240 29.80 -41.76 40.28
N ALA A 241 30.40 -41.02 41.22
CA ALA A 241 31.33 -39.95 40.92
C ALA A 241 32.54 -40.49 40.14
N LYS A 242 33.14 -41.59 40.57
CA LYS A 242 34.25 -42.26 39.87
C LYS A 242 33.85 -42.73 38.46
N ALA A 243 32.67 -43.31 38.30
CA ALA A 243 32.19 -43.81 37.00
C ALA A 243 31.89 -42.70 35.98
N THR A 244 31.59 -41.49 36.44
CA THR A 244 31.23 -40.36 35.57
C THR A 244 32.31 -39.30 35.42
N LYS A 245 33.35 -39.31 36.27
CA LYS A 245 34.40 -38.28 36.36
C LYS A 245 34.99 -37.90 35.00
N THR A 246 35.59 -38.85 34.29
CA THR A 246 36.26 -38.59 33.00
C THR A 246 35.37 -37.93 31.96
N ARG A 247 34.06 -38.25 31.95
CA ARG A 247 33.11 -37.63 31.01
C ARG A 247 32.69 -36.24 31.46
N ARG A 248 32.54 -36.04 32.78
CA ARG A 248 32.27 -34.72 33.34
C ARG A 248 33.41 -33.75 33.09
N ASP A 249 34.65 -34.19 33.32
CA ASP A 249 35.84 -33.38 33.03
C ASP A 249 35.85 -32.94 31.55
N LYS A 250 35.58 -33.86 30.61
CA LYS A 250 35.46 -33.52 29.18
C LYS A 250 34.28 -32.59 28.86
N ILE A 251 33.15 -32.72 29.55
CA ILE A 251 32.00 -31.81 29.38
C ILE A 251 32.40 -30.41 29.83
N ASP A 252 33.11 -30.29 30.94
CA ASP A 252 33.55 -29.00 31.47
C ASP A 252 34.58 -28.34 30.53
N ASP A 253 35.53 -29.10 29.98
CA ASP A 253 36.47 -28.62 28.94
C ASP A 253 35.73 -28.13 27.67
N LEU A 254 34.72 -28.87 27.22
CA LEU A 254 33.91 -28.49 26.05
C LEU A 254 33.07 -27.23 26.32
N LYS A 255 32.56 -27.03 27.55
CA LYS A 255 31.80 -25.83 27.89
C LYS A 255 32.65 -24.57 27.81
N ILE A 256 33.90 -24.63 28.28
CA ILE A 256 34.84 -23.49 28.21
C ILE A 256 35.06 -23.04 26.76
N THR A 257 35.09 -23.99 25.83
CA THR A 257 35.31 -23.70 24.40
C THR A 257 34.02 -23.34 23.66
N GLU A 258 32.87 -23.75 24.17
CA GLU A 258 31.54 -23.42 23.65
C GLU A 258 31.08 -22.01 24.03
N GLU A 259 31.40 -21.54 25.24
CA GLU A 259 30.94 -20.26 25.80
C GLU A 259 31.21 -19.04 24.88
N PRO A 260 32.38 -18.90 24.22
CA PRO A 260 32.59 -17.83 23.24
C PRO A 260 31.71 -17.93 21.99
N LEU A 261 31.33 -19.15 21.57
CA LEU A 261 30.45 -19.38 20.42
C LEU A 261 29.00 -19.05 20.75
N GLU A 262 28.54 -19.44 21.94
CA GLU A 262 27.22 -19.07 22.47
C GLU A 262 27.11 -17.55 22.59
N THR A 263 28.10 -16.90 23.21
CA THR A 263 28.17 -15.43 23.32
C THR A 263 28.15 -14.75 21.95
N ALA A 264 28.89 -15.29 20.97
CA ALA A 264 28.89 -14.74 19.61
C ALA A 264 27.56 -14.95 18.86
N PHE A 265 26.84 -16.03 19.14
CA PHE A 265 25.49 -16.24 18.62
C PHE A 265 24.49 -15.27 19.26
N ASP A 266 24.52 -15.10 20.58
CA ASP A 266 23.62 -14.20 21.30
C ASP A 266 23.82 -12.74 20.87
N ALA A 267 25.08 -12.30 20.70
CA ALA A 267 25.37 -10.98 20.15
C ALA A 267 24.82 -10.80 18.71
N ALA A 268 25.04 -11.79 17.83
CA ALA A 268 24.51 -11.74 16.47
C ALA A 268 22.97 -11.78 16.41
N LYS A 269 22.34 -12.43 17.39
CA LYS A 269 20.89 -12.45 17.55
C LYS A 269 20.36 -11.08 17.99
N GLU A 270 21.02 -10.43 18.93
CA GLU A 270 20.69 -9.06 19.35
C GLU A 270 20.83 -8.07 18.18
N ASP A 271 21.91 -8.17 17.40
CA ASP A 271 22.11 -7.37 16.19
C ASP A 271 20.99 -7.59 15.15
N TYR A 272 20.56 -8.83 14.95
CA TYR A 272 19.46 -9.17 14.05
C TYR A 272 18.12 -8.60 14.53
N GLU A 273 17.76 -8.76 15.81
CA GLU A 273 16.51 -8.21 16.34
C GLU A 273 16.52 -6.68 16.28
N ALA A 274 17.63 -6.02 16.61
CA ALA A 274 17.75 -4.56 16.48
C ALA A 274 17.59 -4.09 15.02
N ALA A 275 18.18 -4.82 14.06
CA ALA A 275 18.04 -4.49 12.64
C ALA A 275 16.60 -4.72 12.13
N LYS A 276 15.94 -5.78 12.60
CA LYS A 276 14.56 -6.11 12.26
C LYS A 276 13.56 -5.12 12.87
N ASP A 277 13.78 -4.71 14.12
CA ASP A 277 12.96 -3.69 14.77
C ASP A 277 13.08 -2.36 14.02
N LYS A 278 14.30 -1.98 13.63
CA LYS A 278 14.53 -0.79 12.81
C LYS A 278 13.80 -0.85 11.46
N ALA A 279 13.83 -2.00 10.77
CA ALA A 279 13.11 -2.19 9.51
C ALA A 279 11.58 -2.12 9.68
N THR A 280 11.08 -2.49 10.85
CA THR A 280 9.66 -2.36 11.19
C THR A 280 9.31 -0.89 11.45
N ASP A 281 10.15 -0.17 12.19
CA ASP A 281 9.94 1.23 12.56
C ASP A 281 9.99 2.19 11.37
N ASP A 282 10.92 1.96 10.43
CA ASP A 282 11.08 2.82 9.24
C ASP A 282 10.37 2.27 7.98
N ALA A 283 9.57 1.21 8.15
CA ALA A 283 8.90 0.45 7.09
C ALA A 283 9.84 -0.20 6.05
N GLY A 284 11.15 -0.15 6.25
CA GLY A 284 12.15 -0.84 5.44
C GLY A 284 12.23 -0.36 4.00
N ALA A 285 12.64 -1.27 3.12
CA ALA A 285 12.60 -1.07 1.68
C ALA A 285 11.15 -0.86 1.23
N TRP A 286 10.96 -0.06 0.19
CA TRP A 286 9.64 0.12 -0.41
C TRP A 286 9.25 -1.16 -1.16
N LYS A 287 8.00 -1.66 -1.06
CA LYS A 287 7.59 -2.98 -1.60
C LYS A 287 6.20 -2.96 -2.23
N MET A 288 6.02 -3.77 -3.27
CA MET A 288 4.76 -4.27 -3.81
C MET A 288 4.89 -5.77 -3.99
N LEU A 289 4.04 -6.54 -3.31
CA LEU A 289 4.17 -7.99 -3.20
C LEU A 289 2.85 -8.65 -3.58
N TRP A 290 2.93 -9.71 -4.39
CA TRP A 290 1.74 -10.36 -4.97
C TRP A 290 0.82 -11.00 -3.93
N TRP A 291 1.36 -11.44 -2.79
CA TRP A 291 0.55 -12.08 -1.75
C TRP A 291 -0.36 -11.11 -1.00
N ASP A 292 -0.13 -9.81 -1.12
CA ASP A 292 -1.07 -8.79 -0.62
C ASP A 292 -2.26 -8.60 -1.58
N THR A 293 -2.24 -9.29 -2.73
CA THR A 293 -3.23 -9.23 -3.82
C THR A 293 -3.68 -7.80 -4.18
N PRO A 294 -2.74 -6.86 -4.37
CA PRO A 294 -3.14 -5.46 -4.52
C PRO A 294 -3.69 -5.19 -5.93
N ASP A 295 -4.68 -4.30 -5.98
CA ASP A 295 -5.25 -3.79 -7.23
C ASP A 295 -4.23 -2.88 -7.95
N ALA A 296 -3.96 -3.16 -9.23
CA ALA A 296 -2.93 -2.46 -9.99
C ALA A 296 -3.25 -0.96 -10.19
N GLY A 297 -4.50 -0.62 -10.46
CA GLY A 297 -4.96 0.77 -10.59
C GLY A 297 -4.79 1.56 -9.29
N LYS A 298 -5.12 0.92 -8.16
CA LYS A 298 -4.92 1.48 -6.83
C LYS A 298 -3.43 1.64 -6.51
N LEU A 299 -2.59 0.64 -6.76
CA LEU A 299 -1.14 0.73 -6.52
C LEU A 299 -0.48 1.85 -7.32
N MET A 300 -0.84 2.00 -8.60
CA MET A 300 -0.40 3.11 -9.43
C MET A 300 -0.78 4.44 -8.78
N THR A 301 -2.03 4.59 -8.36
CA THR A 301 -2.54 5.85 -7.78
C THR A 301 -1.85 6.17 -6.45
N GLU A 302 -1.75 5.20 -5.53
CA GLU A 302 -1.07 5.37 -4.24
C GLU A 302 0.43 5.71 -4.41
N ALA A 303 1.10 5.13 -5.42
CA ALA A 303 2.48 5.46 -5.71
C ALA A 303 2.65 6.89 -6.24
N ILE A 304 1.73 7.36 -7.10
CA ILE A 304 1.74 8.76 -7.59
C ILE A 304 1.42 9.74 -6.45
N GLU A 305 0.44 9.43 -5.61
CA GLU A 305 0.08 10.22 -4.43
C GLU A 305 1.23 10.27 -3.41
N GLU A 306 1.95 9.18 -3.22
CA GLU A 306 3.12 9.16 -2.35
C GLU A 306 4.21 10.11 -2.88
N ALA A 307 4.37 10.25 -4.20
CA ALA A 307 5.25 11.27 -4.77
C ALA A 307 4.76 12.72 -4.49
N GLY A 308 3.49 12.90 -4.12
CA GLY A 308 2.83 14.20 -4.04
C GLY A 308 2.57 14.81 -5.42
N TYR A 309 2.40 13.95 -6.43
CA TYR A 309 2.17 14.35 -7.81
C TYR A 309 0.70 14.15 -8.17
N GLU A 310 0.29 14.84 -9.22
CA GLU A 310 -0.99 14.67 -9.87
C GLU A 310 -0.78 14.10 -11.26
N TRP A 311 -1.85 13.62 -11.88
CA TRP A 311 -1.76 13.05 -13.22
C TRP A 311 -2.99 13.30 -14.07
N VAL A 312 -2.80 13.23 -15.38
CA VAL A 312 -3.85 13.31 -16.39
C VAL A 312 -3.60 12.33 -17.53
N GLU A 313 -4.68 11.91 -18.16
CA GLU A 313 -4.65 11.18 -19.41
C GLU A 313 -4.42 12.16 -20.56
N TRP A 314 -3.30 11.96 -21.27
CA TRP A 314 -3.00 12.67 -22.50
C TRP A 314 -2.95 11.72 -23.68
N SER A 315 -3.53 12.14 -24.80
CA SER A 315 -3.39 11.44 -26.08
C SER A 315 -3.01 12.42 -27.17
N GLY A 316 -2.27 11.94 -28.16
CA GLY A 316 -1.80 12.78 -29.25
C GLY A 316 -1.27 11.96 -30.41
N TRP A 317 -1.29 12.55 -31.61
CA TRP A 317 -0.65 11.95 -32.76
C TRP A 317 0.87 11.84 -32.54
N ASN A 318 1.46 10.75 -33.01
CA ASN A 318 2.89 10.70 -33.27
C ASN A 318 3.27 11.63 -34.44
N ALA A 319 4.57 11.82 -34.66
CA ALA A 319 5.09 12.84 -35.59
C ALA A 319 4.58 12.70 -37.03
N ASP A 320 4.35 11.47 -37.50
CA ASP A 320 3.87 11.15 -38.85
C ASP A 320 2.34 10.89 -38.91
N LYS A 321 1.61 11.06 -37.80
CA LYS A 321 0.16 10.82 -37.66
C LYS A 321 -0.27 9.40 -38.06
N THR A 322 0.59 8.41 -37.87
CA THR A 322 0.27 6.99 -38.11
C THR A 322 -0.25 6.28 -36.86
N LYS A 323 -0.08 6.87 -35.67
CA LYS A 323 -0.48 6.28 -34.39
C LYS A 323 -0.90 7.34 -33.38
N ILE A 324 -1.88 7.02 -32.55
CA ILE A 324 -2.25 7.84 -31.39
C ILE A 324 -1.51 7.32 -30.15
N LEU A 325 -0.61 8.14 -29.63
CA LEU A 325 0.12 7.93 -28.38
C LEU A 325 -0.82 8.17 -27.19
N LYS A 326 -0.67 7.37 -26.13
CA LYS A 326 -1.50 7.37 -24.93
C LYS A 326 -0.60 7.39 -23.70
N GLU A 327 -0.70 8.45 -22.90
CA GLU A 327 0.20 8.70 -21.78
C GLU A 327 -0.57 9.06 -20.51
N ILE A 328 -0.24 8.43 -19.39
CA ILE A 328 -0.56 8.93 -18.05
C ILE A 328 0.59 9.85 -17.66
N ARG A 329 0.33 11.17 -17.67
CA ARG A 329 1.36 12.19 -17.41
C ARG A 329 1.35 12.57 -15.95
N CYS A 330 2.40 12.23 -15.22
CA CYS A 330 2.56 12.61 -13.82
C CYS A 330 3.38 13.90 -13.70
N VAL A 331 2.83 14.90 -13.02
CA VAL A 331 3.46 16.22 -12.78
C VAL A 331 3.17 16.68 -11.34
N PRO A 332 3.98 17.58 -10.75
CA PRO A 332 3.72 18.07 -9.39
C PRO A 332 2.33 18.72 -9.24
N THR A 333 1.90 19.46 -10.27
CA THR A 333 0.56 20.05 -10.32
C THR A 333 0.09 20.08 -11.77
N VAL A 334 -1.11 19.57 -12.02
CA VAL A 334 -1.76 19.58 -13.35
C VAL A 334 -2.42 20.93 -13.59
N GLY A 335 -2.27 21.44 -14.82
CA GLY A 335 -2.91 22.65 -15.31
C GLY A 335 -2.15 23.93 -14.96
N ARG A 336 -2.74 25.07 -15.31
CA ARG A 336 -2.17 26.40 -15.08
C ARG A 336 -3.25 27.40 -14.73
N LYS A 337 -2.86 28.53 -14.13
CA LYS A 337 -3.78 29.64 -13.91
C LYS A 337 -4.12 30.35 -15.22
N ARG A 338 -5.42 30.59 -15.45
CA ARG A 338 -5.99 31.16 -16.68
C ARG A 338 -6.53 32.55 -16.43
N GLU A 339 -5.69 33.54 -16.69
CA GLU A 339 -6.06 34.96 -16.62
C GLU A 339 -6.54 35.49 -17.98
N ASP A 340 -6.37 34.69 -19.03
CA ASP A 340 -6.78 34.93 -20.41
C ASP A 340 -8.24 34.54 -20.69
N LEU A 341 -8.90 33.85 -19.76
CA LEU A 341 -10.29 33.39 -19.88
C LEU A 341 -11.16 34.03 -18.79
N SER A 342 -12.46 34.16 -19.07
CA SER A 342 -13.43 34.69 -18.10
C SER A 342 -14.67 33.80 -18.08
N PHE A 343 -15.14 33.43 -16.90
CA PHE A 343 -16.38 32.65 -16.71
C PHE A 343 -17.35 33.49 -15.90
N ILE A 344 -18.29 34.12 -16.58
CA ILE A 344 -19.17 35.15 -16.01
C ILE A 344 -20.61 34.66 -16.05
N GLU A 345 -21.26 34.66 -14.89
CA GLU A 345 -22.68 34.38 -14.75
C GLU A 345 -23.54 35.37 -15.56
N GLY A 346 -24.45 34.81 -16.38
CA GLY A 346 -25.31 35.60 -17.26
C GLY A 346 -24.66 36.03 -18.58
N ASP A 347 -23.39 35.66 -18.82
CA ASP A 347 -22.70 35.84 -20.11
C ASP A 347 -22.39 34.46 -20.73
N ASN A 348 -21.26 33.84 -20.35
CA ASN A 348 -20.85 32.53 -20.87
C ASN A 348 -21.04 31.38 -19.87
N VAL A 349 -21.48 31.66 -18.64
CA VAL A 349 -21.99 30.63 -17.73
C VAL A 349 -23.51 30.57 -17.87
N LEU A 350 -24.00 29.42 -18.32
CA LEU A 350 -25.38 29.23 -18.80
C LEU A 350 -26.42 29.12 -17.67
N GLU A 351 -25.99 28.78 -16.47
CA GLU A 351 -26.86 28.56 -15.32
C GLU A 351 -26.43 29.43 -14.14
N VAL A 352 -27.39 29.77 -13.26
CA VAL A 352 -27.10 30.45 -12.01
C VAL A 352 -26.17 29.59 -11.18
N VAL A 353 -25.03 30.16 -10.77
CA VAL A 353 -23.99 29.41 -10.08
C VAL A 353 -24.42 29.17 -8.63
N ALA A 354 -24.55 27.90 -8.26
CA ALA A 354 -24.87 27.54 -6.88
C ALA A 354 -23.65 27.78 -5.97
N ILE A 355 -23.71 28.84 -5.15
CA ILE A 355 -22.75 29.06 -4.09
C ILE A 355 -23.18 28.27 -2.85
N LYS A 356 -22.38 27.27 -2.48
CA LYS A 356 -22.59 26.49 -1.28
C LYS A 356 -21.90 27.17 -0.09
N ASP A 357 -22.64 27.39 0.99
CA ASP A 357 -22.06 27.73 2.29
C ASP A 357 -21.76 26.45 3.07
N ASP A 358 -20.47 26.13 3.20
CA ASP A 358 -19.96 24.98 3.96
C ASP A 358 -19.56 25.39 5.39
N SER A 359 -20.07 26.51 5.91
CA SER A 359 -19.76 26.98 7.26
C SER A 359 -20.06 25.95 8.36
N ALA A 360 -21.00 25.03 8.14
CA ALA A 360 -21.29 23.91 9.03
C ALA A 360 -20.18 22.83 9.07
N ASP A 361 -19.42 22.67 7.98
CA ASP A 361 -18.33 21.68 7.86
C ASP A 361 -16.97 22.23 8.36
N TYR A 362 -16.98 23.47 8.85
CA TYR A 362 -15.80 24.19 9.31
C TYR A 362 -15.02 23.43 10.40
N ALA A 363 -13.71 23.35 10.23
CA ALA A 363 -12.78 22.86 11.24
C ALA A 363 -11.48 23.67 11.19
N ASN A 364 -10.92 23.99 12.36
CA ASN A 364 -9.55 24.53 12.50
C ASN A 364 -8.57 23.52 13.10
N SER A 365 -9.01 22.26 13.26
CA SER A 365 -8.17 21.15 13.68
C SER A 365 -8.68 19.88 13.01
N VAL A 366 -7.80 19.16 12.32
CA VAL A 366 -8.09 17.89 11.64
C VAL A 366 -7.16 16.83 12.19
N THR A 367 -7.72 15.70 12.61
CA THR A 367 -6.98 14.48 12.93
C THR A 367 -7.31 13.40 11.91
N VAL A 368 -6.32 12.83 11.25
CA VAL A 368 -6.50 11.68 10.36
C VAL A 368 -5.95 10.43 11.05
N ILE A 369 -6.71 9.34 10.98
CA ILE A 369 -6.33 8.02 11.50
C ILE A 369 -6.23 7.04 10.32
N GLY A 370 -5.02 6.60 10.02
CA GLY A 370 -4.70 5.63 8.97
C GLY A 370 -4.85 4.18 9.40
N ALA A 371 -4.22 3.28 8.64
CA ALA A 371 -4.16 1.85 8.92
C ALA A 371 -3.48 1.54 10.27
N GLY A 372 -3.83 0.39 10.86
CA GLY A 372 -3.32 -0.12 12.13
C GLY A 372 -4.40 -0.26 13.21
N GLU A 373 -4.08 -1.03 14.26
CA GLU A 373 -5.00 -1.39 15.32
C GLU A 373 -4.68 -0.69 16.64
N GLY A 374 -5.70 -0.09 17.27
CA GLY A 374 -5.55 0.58 18.56
C GLY A 374 -4.48 1.67 18.54
N LYS A 375 -3.48 1.55 19.42
CA LYS A 375 -2.41 2.57 19.58
C LYS A 375 -1.38 2.58 18.45
N SER A 376 -1.28 1.52 17.65
CA SER A 376 -0.34 1.45 16.52
C SER A 376 -0.92 1.99 15.21
N ALA A 377 -2.18 2.46 15.22
CA ALA A 377 -2.76 3.11 14.06
C ALA A 377 -1.98 4.38 13.69
N LEU A 378 -1.67 4.53 12.39
CA LEU A 378 -1.08 5.75 11.86
C LEU A 378 -1.96 6.94 12.22
N ARG A 379 -1.39 8.02 12.72
CA ARG A 379 -2.15 9.20 13.16
C ARG A 379 -1.37 10.47 12.86
N PHE A 380 -2.09 11.49 12.42
CA PHE A 380 -1.55 12.85 12.34
C PHE A 380 -2.63 13.88 12.69
N GLU A 381 -2.25 14.94 13.39
CA GLU A 381 -3.13 16.06 13.75
C GLU A 381 -2.51 17.37 13.27
N VAL A 382 -3.31 18.20 12.61
CA VAL A 382 -2.93 19.53 12.14
C VAL A 382 -4.01 20.54 12.52
N GLY A 383 -3.63 21.77 12.84
CA GLY A 383 -4.58 22.83 13.16
C GLY A 383 -4.02 24.23 12.94
N ILE A 384 -4.92 25.22 12.92
CA ILE A 384 -4.59 26.63 12.76
C ILE A 384 -5.21 27.46 13.89
N ALA A 385 -4.51 28.51 14.33
CA ALA A 385 -5.06 29.50 15.25
C ALA A 385 -5.64 30.67 14.45
N ASP A 386 -6.93 30.58 14.09
CA ASP A 386 -7.63 31.57 13.26
C ASP A 386 -8.47 32.58 14.07
N GLY A 387 -8.30 32.59 15.40
CA GLY A 387 -9.08 33.43 16.32
C GLY A 387 -10.49 32.92 16.61
N ARG A 388 -10.92 31.79 16.04
CA ARG A 388 -12.18 31.12 16.37
C ARG A 388 -12.00 30.05 17.44
N ARG A 389 -13.12 29.59 18.01
CA ARG A 389 -13.12 28.43 18.93
C ARG A 389 -12.61 27.19 18.20
N ARG A 390 -11.92 26.31 18.92
CA ARG A 390 -11.43 25.04 18.38
C ARG A 390 -12.60 24.15 17.99
N THR A 391 -12.66 23.78 16.72
CA THR A 391 -13.62 22.83 16.15
C THR A 391 -12.82 21.69 15.51
N PRO A 392 -12.55 20.60 16.26
CA PRO A 392 -11.79 19.48 15.75
C PRO A 392 -12.66 18.53 14.94
N VAL A 393 -12.10 17.94 13.88
CA VAL A 393 -12.70 16.83 13.14
C VAL A 393 -11.74 15.65 13.10
N VAL A 394 -12.28 14.44 13.09
CA VAL A 394 -11.52 13.20 12.94
C VAL A 394 -11.93 12.51 11.65
N ILE A 395 -10.95 12.10 10.84
CA ILE A 395 -11.15 11.33 9.62
C ILE A 395 -10.55 9.93 9.81
N ASP A 396 -11.36 8.91 9.61
CA ASP A 396 -10.89 7.53 9.49
C ASP A 396 -10.53 7.22 8.04
N ALA A 397 -9.23 7.05 7.79
CA ALA A 397 -8.64 6.72 6.50
C ALA A 397 -7.88 5.38 6.60
N LYS A 398 -8.56 4.32 7.07
CA LYS A 398 -7.97 3.00 7.36
C LYS A 398 -7.28 2.33 6.16
N HIS A 399 -7.58 2.76 4.95
CA HIS A 399 -6.94 2.29 3.72
C HIS A 399 -5.53 2.86 3.53
N LEU A 400 -5.19 3.97 4.19
CA LEU A 400 -3.86 4.59 4.10
C LEU A 400 -2.87 3.83 4.98
N THR A 401 -1.96 3.11 4.36
CA THR A 401 -0.94 2.29 5.02
C THR A 401 0.39 3.03 5.23
N ARG A 402 0.48 4.30 4.82
CA ARG A 402 1.72 5.11 4.86
C ARG A 402 1.53 6.43 5.63
N GLN A 403 2.44 6.75 6.56
CA GLN A 403 2.35 7.95 7.40
C GLN A 403 2.32 9.25 6.58
N THR A 404 3.13 9.35 5.52
CA THR A 404 3.15 10.56 4.68
C THR A 404 1.83 10.81 3.95
N ALA A 405 1.10 9.75 3.58
CA ALA A 405 -0.22 9.90 2.97
C ALA A 405 -1.24 10.43 3.98
N VAL A 406 -1.17 9.96 5.24
CA VAL A 406 -1.98 10.44 6.37
C VAL A 406 -1.73 11.93 6.63
N GLU A 407 -0.46 12.37 6.63
CA GLU A 407 -0.11 13.79 6.80
C GLU A 407 -0.64 14.68 5.68
N ASN A 408 -0.45 14.26 4.43
CA ASN A 408 -0.91 15.02 3.27
C ASN A 408 -2.43 15.17 3.28
N LEU A 409 -3.16 14.08 3.54
CA LEU A 409 -4.61 14.12 3.64
C LEU A 409 -5.08 15.09 4.74
N ALA A 410 -4.42 15.09 5.91
CA ALA A 410 -4.78 15.97 7.01
C ALA A 410 -4.63 17.46 6.63
N ARG A 411 -3.53 17.82 5.95
CA ARG A 411 -3.28 19.20 5.48
C ARG A 411 -4.27 19.62 4.42
N VAL A 412 -4.56 18.75 3.45
CA VAL A 412 -5.55 18.98 2.39
C VAL A 412 -6.93 19.20 2.99
N GLU A 413 -7.36 18.35 3.92
CA GLU A 413 -8.67 18.50 4.56
C GLU A 413 -8.77 19.78 5.39
N LEU A 414 -7.72 20.14 6.15
CA LEU A 414 -7.73 21.37 6.95
C LEU A 414 -7.92 22.60 6.05
N ALA A 415 -7.20 22.66 4.92
CA ALA A 415 -7.38 23.73 3.94
C ALA A 415 -8.81 23.76 3.37
N ARG A 416 -9.34 22.59 2.98
CA ARG A 416 -10.71 22.43 2.43
C ARG A 416 -11.81 22.91 3.39
N ARG A 417 -11.62 22.70 4.70
CA ARG A 417 -12.60 23.07 5.74
C ARG A 417 -12.50 24.51 6.22
N GLN A 418 -11.44 25.24 5.88
CA GLN A 418 -11.33 26.66 6.19
C GLN A 418 -12.15 27.54 5.23
N GLN A 419 -12.49 27.03 4.04
CA GLN A 419 -13.26 27.75 3.04
C GLN A 419 -14.75 27.78 3.39
N LYS A 420 -15.34 28.98 3.42
CA LYS A 420 -16.77 29.16 3.73
C LYS A 420 -17.68 28.99 2.53
N LEU A 421 -17.25 29.50 1.38
CA LEU A 421 -18.08 29.56 0.17
C LEU A 421 -17.41 28.76 -0.93
N LYS A 422 -18.18 27.91 -1.59
CA LYS A 422 -17.71 27.05 -2.67
C LYS A 422 -18.60 27.16 -3.89
N VAL A 423 -17.96 27.13 -5.05
CA VAL A 423 -18.60 26.89 -6.33
C VAL A 423 -18.17 25.50 -6.75
N ALA A 424 -19.12 24.56 -6.74
CA ALA A 424 -18.82 23.15 -6.97
C ALA A 424 -18.88 22.77 -8.45
N ALA A 425 -19.72 23.44 -9.24
CA ALA A 425 -19.85 23.19 -10.65
C ALA A 425 -20.37 24.42 -11.39
N VAL A 426 -20.05 24.51 -12.68
CA VAL A 426 -20.60 25.50 -13.61
C VAL A 426 -20.86 24.85 -14.97
N ARG A 427 -21.94 25.27 -15.63
CA ARG A 427 -22.21 24.92 -17.03
C ARG A 427 -21.86 26.10 -17.92
N VAL A 428 -21.02 25.87 -18.93
CA VAL A 428 -20.38 26.92 -19.74
C VAL A 428 -20.75 26.76 -21.20
N ASP A 429 -21.00 27.89 -21.87
CA ASP A 429 -21.05 28.00 -23.33
C ASP A 429 -19.61 28.03 -23.88
N ALA A 430 -19.22 26.90 -24.46
CA ALA A 430 -17.91 26.68 -25.06
C ALA A 430 -17.77 27.24 -26.49
N SER A 431 -18.85 27.77 -27.06
CA SER A 431 -18.81 28.54 -28.31
C SER A 431 -18.41 30.01 -28.06
N HIS A 432 -18.53 30.47 -26.81
CA HIS A 432 -18.27 31.85 -26.44
C HIS A 432 -16.77 32.21 -26.48
N ALA A 433 -16.45 33.44 -26.92
CA ALA A 433 -15.07 33.91 -27.07
C ALA A 433 -14.28 33.96 -25.75
N ASN A 434 -14.98 34.08 -24.60
CA ASN A 434 -14.36 34.14 -23.27
C ASN A 434 -13.93 32.78 -22.72
N ALA A 435 -14.53 31.68 -23.21
CA ALA A 435 -14.17 30.31 -22.84
C ALA A 435 -14.33 29.35 -24.03
N PRO A 436 -13.55 29.51 -25.13
CA PRO A 436 -13.74 28.67 -26.31
C PRO A 436 -13.34 27.22 -26.04
N ARG A 437 -14.06 26.24 -26.63
CA ARG A 437 -13.76 24.81 -26.51
C ARG A 437 -12.30 24.50 -26.81
N GLY A 438 -11.64 23.77 -25.90
CA GLY A 438 -10.25 23.37 -26.04
C GLY A 438 -9.23 24.45 -25.68
N THR A 439 -9.69 25.64 -25.25
CA THR A 439 -8.79 26.64 -24.67
C THR A 439 -8.50 26.35 -23.22
N PHE A 440 -9.37 25.68 -22.45
CA PHE A 440 -9.18 25.25 -21.06
C PHE A 440 -9.24 23.72 -20.95
N ASP A 441 -8.59 23.16 -19.93
CA ASP A 441 -8.55 21.71 -19.69
C ASP A 441 -8.54 21.41 -18.17
N VAL A 442 -8.67 20.12 -17.82
CA VAL A 442 -8.59 19.67 -16.42
C VAL A 442 -7.30 20.13 -15.74
N GLY A 443 -7.44 20.53 -14.48
CA GLY A 443 -6.40 21.11 -13.64
C GLY A 443 -6.18 22.61 -13.81
N ASP A 444 -6.70 23.25 -14.86
CA ASP A 444 -6.59 24.71 -15.01
C ASP A 444 -7.34 25.44 -13.89
N ILE A 445 -6.78 26.58 -13.45
CA ILE A 445 -7.39 27.45 -12.44
C ILE A 445 -8.03 28.63 -13.16
N ILE A 446 -9.36 28.73 -13.08
CA ILE A 446 -10.19 29.69 -13.82
C ILE A 446 -10.92 30.67 -12.88
N PRO A 447 -11.20 31.90 -13.33
CA PRO A 447 -11.99 32.86 -12.57
C PRO A 447 -13.47 32.67 -12.87
N VAL A 448 -14.26 32.35 -11.84
CA VAL A 448 -15.73 32.28 -11.91
C VAL A 448 -16.32 33.51 -11.22
N ASP A 449 -16.85 34.44 -12.02
CA ASP A 449 -17.56 35.64 -11.57
C ASP A 449 -19.06 35.34 -11.48
N THR A 450 -19.58 35.32 -10.25
CA THR A 450 -20.97 34.95 -9.94
C THR A 450 -21.62 35.97 -9.04
N ASP A 451 -22.93 36.16 -9.18
CA ASP A 451 -23.74 36.94 -8.26
C ASP A 451 -24.38 36.03 -7.20
N GLY A 452 -23.74 35.94 -6.03
CA GLY A 452 -24.20 35.11 -4.93
C GLY A 452 -25.41 35.66 -4.16
N GLY A 453 -26.12 36.64 -4.71
CA GLY A 453 -27.27 37.29 -4.10
C GLY A 453 -26.88 37.99 -2.79
N TRP A 454 -27.07 37.31 -1.65
CA TRP A 454 -26.77 37.85 -0.32
C TRP A 454 -25.27 38.09 -0.08
N THR A 455 -24.38 37.37 -0.77
CA THR A 455 -22.93 37.61 -0.69
C THR A 455 -22.44 38.73 -1.60
N GLY A 456 -23.33 39.23 -2.47
CA GLY A 456 -23.01 40.07 -3.62
C GLY A 456 -22.21 39.35 -4.69
N ARG A 457 -21.90 40.09 -5.77
CA ARG A 457 -21.04 39.65 -6.86
C ARG A 457 -19.61 39.42 -6.40
N ARG A 458 -19.05 38.25 -6.71
CA ARG A 458 -17.71 37.82 -6.29
C ARG A 458 -17.06 36.96 -7.36
N VAL A 459 -15.73 37.07 -7.43
CA VAL A 459 -14.90 36.20 -8.27
C VAL A 459 -14.29 35.11 -7.41
N PHE A 460 -14.51 33.86 -7.79
CA PHE A 460 -13.88 32.69 -7.21
C PHE A 460 -12.86 32.12 -8.18
N TRP A 461 -11.61 32.02 -7.76
CA TRP A 461 -10.62 31.21 -8.46
C TRP A 461 -10.84 29.75 -8.10
N ARG A 462 -11.20 28.96 -9.11
CA ARG A 462 -11.51 27.55 -8.94
C ARG A 462 -10.71 26.73 -9.92
N ARG A 463 -10.36 25.54 -9.49
CA ARG A 463 -9.59 24.61 -10.30
C ARG A 463 -10.52 23.56 -10.90
N ILE A 464 -10.31 23.26 -12.18
CA ILE A 464 -11.14 22.29 -12.88
C ILE A 464 -10.72 20.88 -12.48
N GLU A 465 -11.58 20.14 -11.79
CA GLU A 465 -11.34 18.74 -11.44
C GLU A 465 -11.78 17.81 -12.59
N GLU A 466 -12.96 18.07 -13.15
CA GLU A 466 -13.58 17.28 -14.21
C GLU A 466 -14.18 18.22 -15.26
N ILE A 467 -14.05 17.85 -16.54
CA ILE A 467 -14.75 18.51 -17.66
C ILE A 467 -15.59 17.45 -18.33
N GLU A 468 -16.85 17.76 -18.61
CA GLU A 468 -17.73 16.95 -19.42
C GLU A 468 -18.30 17.79 -20.56
N TRP A 469 -17.92 17.46 -21.79
CA TRP A 469 -18.45 18.11 -22.98
C TRP A 469 -19.80 17.50 -23.35
N ILE A 470 -20.82 18.35 -23.44
CA ILE A 470 -22.17 17.99 -23.88
C ILE A 470 -22.37 18.56 -25.28
N GLY A 471 -22.27 17.69 -26.29
CA GLY A 471 -22.22 18.11 -27.68
C GLY A 471 -21.03 19.03 -27.98
N LEU A 472 -21.22 19.96 -28.90
CA LEU A 472 -20.16 20.84 -29.41
C LEU A 472 -19.99 22.13 -28.60
N GLU A 473 -21.06 22.64 -28.03
CA GLU A 473 -21.16 24.03 -27.55
C GLU A 473 -21.23 24.13 -26.02
N THR A 474 -21.38 23.03 -25.29
CA THR A 474 -21.58 23.08 -23.84
C THR A 474 -20.53 22.24 -23.10
N ALA A 475 -20.10 22.75 -21.95
CA ALA A 475 -19.22 22.06 -21.03
C ALA A 475 -19.76 22.16 -19.60
N ASP A 476 -19.86 21.02 -18.92
CA ASP A 476 -20.06 20.95 -17.48
C ASP A 476 -18.68 20.83 -16.82
N LEU A 477 -18.38 21.77 -15.92
CA LEU A 477 -17.12 21.80 -15.17
C LEU A 477 -17.42 21.46 -13.73
N ILE A 478 -16.76 20.43 -13.19
CA ILE A 478 -16.70 20.18 -11.75
C ILE A 478 -15.46 20.86 -11.22
N LEU A 479 -15.65 21.65 -10.17
CA LEU A 479 -14.67 22.59 -9.66
C LEU A 479 -14.26 22.23 -8.23
N GLU A 480 -12.95 22.26 -7.99
CA GLU A 480 -12.34 22.14 -6.67
C GLU A 480 -11.69 23.46 -6.26
N ASP A 481 -11.18 23.48 -5.03
CA ASP A 481 -10.44 24.60 -4.48
C ASP A 481 -9.06 24.72 -5.18
N ALA A 482 -8.66 25.96 -5.49
CA ALA A 482 -7.42 26.27 -6.21
C ALA A 482 -6.15 26.17 -5.35
#